data_AF-A0A7V9IME9-F1
#
_entry.id   AF-A0A7V9IME9-F1
#
_cell.length_a   1.000
_cell.length_b   1.000
_cell.length_c   1.000
_cell.angle_alpha   90.00
_cell.angle_beta   90.00
_cell.angle_gamma   90.00
#
_symmetry.space_group_name_H-M   'P 1'
#
loop_
_entity.id
_entity.type
_entity.pdbx_description
1 polymer ?
#
loop_
_entity_poly.entity_id
_entity_poly.type
_entity_poly.pdbx_seq_one_letter_code
_entity_poly.pdbx_strand_id
1 'polypeptide(L)'
;DGKQKYSSIFNYPTLTFADVGVIGWLVDGAAIANQVPLCRSSFGPYARAMVRICKEESFHQRQGYELLMHLMGGTQAQREMVQDATNRWWWPSLMMFGPPDADSPNTKQSMAWRIKRHTNDELRQRFVDMSVPQAAALGVTLPDPALHWNDERGQHDFGDIDWVEFKQVVSGQGPCNAERVAHRKAAHDDGEWVREAAVAYARKQAERAVAA
;
A
#
# COMPACT_ATOMS: atom_id res chain seq x y z
N ASP A 1 6.53 -5.20 -20.43
CA ASP A 1 5.29 -5.92 -20.87
C ASP A 1 4.34 -6.29 -19.73
N GLY A 2 4.37 -5.61 -18.57
CA GLY A 2 3.38 -5.85 -17.49
C GLY A 2 3.33 -7.27 -16.93
N LYS A 3 4.35 -8.10 -17.17
CA LYS A 3 4.36 -9.54 -16.80
C LYS A 3 4.30 -9.80 -15.30
N GLN A 4 4.71 -8.82 -14.49
CA GLN A 4 4.61 -8.84 -13.02
C GLN A 4 3.78 -7.64 -12.57
N LYS A 5 3.02 -7.85 -11.49
CA LYS A 5 2.16 -6.83 -10.89
C LYS A 5 2.90 -6.07 -9.78
N TYR A 6 2.46 -4.84 -9.54
CA TYR A 6 2.73 -4.07 -8.33
C TYR A 6 1.40 -3.82 -7.60
N SER A 7 1.44 -3.27 -6.39
CA SER A 7 0.22 -3.03 -5.59
C SER A 7 -0.80 -2.18 -6.36
N SER A 8 -2.08 -2.56 -6.28
CA SER A 8 -3.19 -1.87 -6.95
C SER A 8 -3.24 -0.38 -6.59
N ILE A 9 -2.92 -0.06 -5.33
CA ILE A 9 -3.06 1.28 -4.73
C ILE A 9 -2.25 2.37 -5.44
N PHE A 10 -1.13 2.04 -6.07
CA PHE A 10 -0.28 3.03 -6.76
C PHE A 10 -0.85 3.49 -8.10
N ASN A 11 -1.99 2.93 -8.52
CA ASN A 11 -2.68 3.33 -9.75
C ASN A 11 -3.72 4.43 -9.53
N TYR A 12 -3.90 4.91 -8.31
CA TYR A 12 -4.79 6.04 -8.00
C TYR A 12 -3.99 7.35 -7.98
N PRO A 13 -4.56 8.48 -8.47
CA PRO A 13 -3.85 9.75 -8.58
C PRO A 13 -3.82 10.51 -7.25
N THR A 14 -2.72 11.19 -6.97
CA THR A 14 -2.59 12.14 -5.86
C THR A 14 -3.01 13.53 -6.32
N LEU A 15 -4.25 13.94 -6.02
CA LEU A 15 -4.85 15.15 -6.58
C LEU A 15 -4.60 16.40 -5.71
N THR A 16 -4.44 16.21 -4.41
CA THR A 16 -4.25 17.29 -3.43
C THR A 16 -3.10 16.97 -2.48
N PHE A 17 -2.71 17.93 -1.64
CA PHE A 17 -1.73 17.67 -0.60
C PHE A 17 -2.26 16.72 0.49
N ALA A 18 -3.57 16.70 0.76
CA ALA A 18 -4.15 15.77 1.73
C ALA A 18 -4.01 14.30 1.30
N ASP A 19 -3.97 14.02 -0.01
CA ASP A 19 -3.68 12.69 -0.53
C ASP A 19 -2.37 12.13 0.00
N VAL A 20 -1.34 12.97 0.14
CA VAL A 20 -0.03 12.55 0.69
C VAL A 20 -0.18 12.07 2.14
N GLY A 21 -0.95 12.79 2.94
CA GLY A 21 -1.24 12.41 4.32
C GLY A 21 -2.10 11.15 4.41
N VAL A 22 -3.13 11.02 3.57
CA VAL A 22 -4.02 9.85 3.55
C VAL A 22 -3.28 8.61 3.05
N ILE A 23 -2.37 8.73 2.09
CA ILE A 23 -1.45 7.64 1.71
C ILE A 23 -0.61 7.25 2.92
N GLY A 24 0.06 8.21 3.55
CA GLY A 24 0.86 7.94 4.74
C GLY A 24 0.05 7.33 5.89
N TRP A 25 -1.24 7.63 6.02
CA TRP A 25 -2.08 7.06 7.08
C TRP A 25 -2.70 5.70 6.71
N LEU A 26 -3.58 5.68 5.70
CA LEU A 26 -4.38 4.52 5.32
C LEU A 26 -3.59 3.52 4.47
N VAL A 27 -2.86 3.99 3.46
CA VAL A 27 -2.15 3.12 2.52
C VAL A 27 -0.96 2.46 3.21
N ASP A 28 -0.13 3.23 3.91
CA ASP A 28 0.98 2.67 4.70
C ASP A 28 0.44 1.86 5.89
N GLY A 29 -0.68 2.27 6.49
CA GLY A 29 -1.35 1.48 7.53
C GLY A 29 -1.79 0.10 7.04
N ALA A 30 -2.35 0.02 5.84
CA ALA A 30 -2.72 -1.23 5.20
C ALA A 30 -1.49 -2.07 4.83
N ALA A 31 -0.43 -1.42 4.33
CA ALA A 31 0.85 -2.08 4.05
C ALA A 31 1.44 -2.69 5.32
N ILE A 32 1.51 -1.95 6.44
CA ILE A 32 2.01 -2.43 7.73
C ILE A 32 1.18 -3.59 8.26
N ALA A 33 -0.15 -3.48 8.20
CA ALA A 33 -1.06 -4.56 8.61
C ALA A 33 -0.77 -5.87 7.84
N ASN A 34 -0.42 -5.77 6.56
CA ASN A 34 -0.03 -6.91 5.73
C ASN A 34 1.42 -7.38 5.97
N GLN A 35 2.37 -6.46 6.16
CA GLN A 35 3.80 -6.75 6.26
C GLN A 35 4.21 -7.31 7.64
N VAL A 36 3.63 -6.81 8.74
CA VAL A 36 4.01 -7.25 10.10
C VAL A 36 3.85 -8.77 10.29
N PRO A 37 2.75 -9.41 9.84
CA PRO A 37 2.64 -10.86 9.83
C PRO A 37 3.73 -11.58 9.01
N LEU A 38 4.21 -10.96 7.92
CA LEU A 38 5.24 -11.52 7.04
C LEU A 38 6.63 -11.51 7.66
N CYS A 39 6.86 -10.78 8.75
CA CYS A 39 8.04 -10.95 9.62
C CYS A 39 8.18 -12.39 10.16
N ARG A 40 7.10 -13.19 10.11
CA ARG A 40 7.09 -14.63 10.48
C ARG A 40 6.86 -15.56 9.28
N SER A 41 7.13 -15.08 8.07
CA SER A 41 7.13 -15.92 6.86
C SER A 41 8.13 -17.08 7.01
N SER A 42 7.82 -18.23 6.42
CA SER A 42 8.69 -19.41 6.43
C SER A 42 10.00 -19.22 5.67
N PHE A 43 10.07 -18.25 4.75
CA PHE A 43 11.29 -17.95 4.00
C PHE A 43 12.13 -16.88 4.71
N GLY A 44 13.23 -17.31 5.33
CA GLY A 44 14.05 -16.48 6.22
C GLY A 44 14.55 -15.15 5.65
N PRO A 45 15.06 -15.07 4.40
CA PRO A 45 15.45 -13.80 3.78
C PRO A 45 14.30 -12.80 3.70
N TYR A 46 13.10 -13.27 3.32
CA TYR A 46 11.92 -12.41 3.22
C TYR A 46 11.46 -11.92 4.58
N ALA A 47 11.39 -12.82 5.57
CA ALA A 47 11.03 -12.47 6.94
C ALA A 47 11.96 -11.39 7.54
N ARG A 48 13.29 -11.52 7.36
CA ARG A 48 14.26 -10.53 7.86
C ARG A 48 14.16 -9.19 7.14
N ALA A 49 13.88 -9.19 5.84
CA ALA A 49 13.62 -7.95 5.10
C ALA A 49 12.38 -7.23 5.64
N MET A 50 11.29 -7.95 5.88
CA MET A 50 10.06 -7.40 6.48
C MET A 50 10.30 -6.81 7.87
N VAL A 51 11.13 -7.44 8.72
CA VAL A 51 11.48 -6.89 10.03
C VAL A 51 12.15 -5.53 9.92
N ARG A 52 13.03 -5.33 8.93
CA ARG A 52 13.70 -4.04 8.71
C ARG A 52 12.71 -3.00 8.17
N ILE A 53 11.94 -3.38 7.14
CA ILE A 53 10.96 -2.51 6.49
C ILE A 53 9.91 -2.03 7.50
N CYS A 54 9.29 -2.92 8.28
CA CYS A 54 8.25 -2.54 9.25
C CYS A 54 8.78 -1.57 10.34
N LYS A 55 10.05 -1.67 10.72
CA LYS A 55 10.67 -0.75 11.70
C LYS A 55 10.76 0.67 11.15
N GLU A 56 11.01 0.82 9.84
CA GLU A 56 11.13 2.12 9.18
C GLU A 56 9.74 2.66 8.79
N GLU A 57 8.87 1.83 8.19
CA GLU A 57 7.56 2.26 7.68
C GLU A 57 6.58 2.73 8.77
N SER A 58 6.61 2.13 9.96
CA SER A 58 5.71 2.55 11.06
C SER A 58 5.95 3.98 11.54
N PHE A 59 7.18 4.49 11.39
CA PHE A 59 7.48 5.90 11.64
C PHE A 59 6.84 6.80 10.58
N HIS A 60 6.99 6.46 9.29
CA HIS A 60 6.41 7.23 8.19
C HIS A 60 4.88 7.23 8.24
N GLN A 61 4.28 6.10 8.63
CA GLN A 61 2.84 6.00 8.79
C GLN A 61 2.31 6.97 9.85
N ARG A 62 3.03 7.09 10.98
CA ARG A 62 2.72 8.08 12.01
C ARG A 62 2.82 9.51 11.48
N GLN A 63 3.87 9.82 10.73
CA GLN A 63 4.03 11.17 10.15
C GLN A 63 2.92 11.52 9.16
N GLY A 64 2.43 10.55 8.38
CA GLY A 64 1.25 10.74 7.53
C GLY A 64 0.00 11.12 8.33
N TYR A 65 -0.25 10.40 9.42
CA TYR A 65 -1.37 10.71 10.33
C TYR A 65 -1.23 12.09 10.99
N GLU A 66 -0.03 12.45 11.48
CA GLU A 66 0.24 13.76 12.09
C GLU A 66 0.04 14.93 11.10
N LEU A 67 0.41 14.75 9.83
CA LEU A 67 0.13 15.71 8.77
C LEU A 67 -1.38 15.96 8.66
N LEU A 68 -2.19 14.89 8.63
CA LEU A 68 -3.64 15.02 8.58
C LEU A 68 -4.21 15.69 9.83
N MET A 69 -3.70 15.36 11.02
CA MET A 69 -4.11 16.03 12.26
C MET A 69 -3.86 17.55 12.18
N HIS A 70 -2.73 17.96 11.62
CA HIS A 70 -2.42 19.37 11.42
C HIS A 70 -3.41 20.05 10.45
N LEU A 71 -3.75 19.39 9.33
CA LEU A 71 -4.74 19.92 8.39
C LEU A 71 -6.15 20.00 9.01
N MET A 72 -6.54 18.99 9.80
CA MET A 72 -7.84 18.94 10.46
C MET A 72 -8.00 20.03 11.54
N GLY A 73 -6.89 20.44 12.18
CA GLY A 73 -6.84 21.60 13.08
C GLY A 73 -6.83 22.97 12.37
N GLY A 74 -6.82 23.00 11.04
CA GLY A 74 -6.67 24.20 10.23
C GLY A 74 -7.99 24.86 9.79
N THR A 75 -8.00 25.34 8.55
CA THR A 75 -9.15 26.01 7.92
C THR A 75 -10.22 25.01 7.46
N GLN A 76 -11.41 25.53 7.12
CA GLN A 76 -12.49 24.70 6.57
C GLN A 76 -12.09 24.01 5.26
N ALA A 77 -11.39 24.73 4.37
CA ALA A 77 -10.89 24.17 3.11
C ALA A 77 -9.89 23.02 3.34
N GLN A 78 -9.07 23.09 4.39
CA GLN A 78 -8.16 21.98 4.74
C GLN A 78 -8.91 20.76 5.26
N ARG A 79 -9.92 20.94 6.11
CA ARG A 79 -10.77 19.84 6.58
C ARG A 79 -11.50 19.14 5.44
N GLU A 80 -12.09 19.92 4.53
CA GLU A 80 -12.77 19.39 3.35
C GLU A 80 -11.82 18.63 2.42
N MET A 81 -10.59 19.13 2.26
CA MET A 81 -9.54 18.45 1.48
C MET A 81 -9.17 17.09 2.09
N VAL A 82 -9.06 16.99 3.41
CA VAL A 82 -8.80 15.72 4.10
C VAL A 82 -9.97 14.75 3.94
N GLN A 83 -11.21 15.22 4.08
CA GLN A 83 -12.38 14.37 3.89
C GLN A 83 -12.49 13.85 2.45
N ASP A 84 -12.27 14.71 1.45
CA ASP A 84 -12.25 14.31 0.04
C ASP A 84 -11.16 13.25 -0.25
N ALA A 85 -9.94 13.46 0.26
CA ALA A 85 -8.88 12.48 0.12
C ALA A 85 -9.25 11.15 0.82
N THR A 86 -9.79 11.20 2.04
CA THR A 86 -10.25 10.01 2.76
C THR A 86 -11.31 9.24 1.96
N ASN A 87 -12.26 9.95 1.35
CA ASN A 87 -13.32 9.38 0.53
C ASN A 87 -12.74 8.60 -0.67
N ARG A 88 -11.74 9.17 -1.36
CA ARG A 88 -11.14 8.56 -2.55
C ARG A 88 -10.22 7.38 -2.23
N TRP A 89 -9.54 7.40 -1.08
CA TRP A 89 -8.49 6.42 -0.75
C TRP A 89 -8.94 5.27 0.16
N TRP A 90 -10.12 5.36 0.80
CA TRP A 90 -10.63 4.30 1.69
C TRP A 90 -10.75 2.94 1.00
N TRP A 91 -11.60 2.84 -0.02
CA TRP A 91 -11.86 1.57 -0.73
C TRP A 91 -10.61 1.01 -1.43
N PRO A 92 -9.79 1.84 -2.13
CA PRO A 92 -8.51 1.37 -2.65
C PRO A 92 -7.57 0.78 -1.59
N SER A 93 -7.55 1.34 -0.37
CA SER A 93 -6.73 0.82 0.73
C SER A 93 -7.21 -0.57 1.17
N LEU A 94 -8.52 -0.81 1.22
CA LEU A 94 -9.08 -2.14 1.52
C LEU A 94 -8.79 -3.18 0.42
N MET A 95 -8.69 -2.75 -0.84
CA MET A 95 -8.31 -3.61 -1.96
C MET A 95 -6.85 -4.07 -1.91
N MET A 96 -5.97 -3.42 -1.12
CA MET A 96 -4.56 -3.81 -0.99
C MET A 96 -4.36 -5.19 -0.38
N PHE A 97 -5.33 -5.65 0.42
CA PHE A 97 -5.30 -6.99 1.02
C PHE A 97 -5.59 -8.10 -0.01
N GLY A 98 -5.95 -7.76 -1.24
CA GLY A 98 -6.24 -8.71 -2.32
C GLY A 98 -7.71 -9.15 -2.37
N PRO A 99 -8.04 -10.12 -3.24
CA PRO A 99 -9.41 -10.60 -3.42
C PRO A 99 -9.95 -11.30 -2.17
N PRO A 100 -11.27 -11.56 -2.09
CA PRO A 100 -11.84 -12.42 -1.06
C PRO A 100 -11.15 -13.78 -0.99
N ASP A 101 -11.18 -14.41 0.19
CA ASP A 101 -10.49 -15.69 0.39
C ASP A 101 -11.00 -16.80 -0.55
N ALA A 102 -12.29 -16.77 -0.89
CA ALA A 102 -12.91 -17.69 -1.85
C ALA A 102 -12.35 -17.55 -3.28
N ASP A 103 -11.88 -16.35 -3.64
CA ASP A 103 -11.38 -15.99 -4.98
C ASP A 103 -9.85 -15.82 -5.02
N SER A 104 -9.14 -16.28 -3.99
CA SER A 104 -7.68 -16.16 -3.88
C SER A 104 -6.96 -17.49 -4.19
N PRO A 105 -6.53 -17.72 -5.45
CA PRO A 105 -5.95 -19.00 -5.88
C PRO A 105 -4.66 -19.36 -5.14
N ASN A 106 -3.93 -18.35 -4.65
CA ASN A 106 -2.64 -18.53 -3.98
C ASN A 106 -2.78 -18.74 -2.46
N THR A 107 -3.90 -18.33 -1.84
CA THR A 107 -4.04 -18.33 -0.37
C THR A 107 -3.83 -19.73 0.22
N LYS A 108 -4.45 -20.77 -0.36
CA LYS A 108 -4.36 -22.16 0.16
C LYS A 108 -2.92 -22.66 0.26
N GLN A 109 -2.15 -22.51 -0.82
CA GLN A 109 -0.75 -22.97 -0.86
C GLN A 109 0.16 -22.09 0.00
N SER A 110 0.02 -20.75 -0.10
CA SER A 110 0.85 -19.82 0.68
C SER A 110 0.66 -19.98 2.19
N MET A 111 -0.55 -20.31 2.65
CA MET A 111 -0.82 -20.61 4.05
C MET A 111 -0.24 -21.97 4.46
N ALA A 112 -0.39 -23.01 3.64
CA ALA A 112 0.19 -24.33 3.90
C ALA A 112 1.72 -24.28 4.05
N TRP A 113 2.39 -23.47 3.22
CA TRP A 113 3.83 -23.25 3.32
C TRP A 113 4.23 -22.19 4.35
N ARG A 114 3.26 -21.56 5.03
CA ARG A 114 3.48 -20.46 5.99
C ARG A 114 4.24 -19.27 5.39
N ILE A 115 4.14 -19.08 4.07
CA ILE A 115 4.57 -17.85 3.40
C ILE A 115 3.66 -16.71 3.83
N LYS A 116 2.35 -16.97 3.80
CA LYS A 116 1.28 -16.12 4.33
C LYS A 116 0.85 -16.65 5.70
N ARG A 117 0.53 -15.75 6.64
CA ARG A 117 0.20 -16.11 8.04
C ARG A 117 -1.25 -15.89 8.43
N HIS A 118 -1.93 -15.03 7.69
CA HIS A 118 -3.33 -14.68 7.84
C HIS A 118 -3.98 -14.64 6.46
N THR A 119 -5.29 -14.79 6.39
CA THR A 119 -6.00 -14.71 5.11
C THR A 119 -6.14 -13.26 4.63
N ASN A 120 -6.66 -13.03 3.41
CA ASN A 120 -6.84 -11.66 2.90
C ASN A 120 -7.92 -10.96 3.73
N ASP A 121 -9.03 -11.66 3.96
CA ASP A 121 -10.18 -11.12 4.68
C ASP A 121 -9.87 -10.92 6.17
N GLU A 122 -9.09 -11.82 6.80
CA GLU A 122 -8.62 -11.63 8.18
C GLU A 122 -7.82 -10.33 8.37
N LEU A 123 -6.91 -10.02 7.44
CA LEU A 123 -6.09 -8.81 7.51
C LEU A 123 -6.89 -7.56 7.19
N ARG A 124 -7.78 -7.64 6.21
CA ARG A 124 -8.68 -6.55 5.85
C ARG A 124 -9.59 -6.17 7.02
N GLN A 125 -10.21 -7.16 7.68
CA GLN A 125 -11.06 -6.94 8.85
C GLN A 125 -10.30 -6.25 9.98
N ARG A 126 -9.10 -6.75 10.33
CA ARG A 126 -8.26 -6.09 11.33
C ARG A 126 -7.93 -4.65 10.97
N PHE A 127 -7.63 -4.39 9.70
CA PHE A 127 -7.35 -3.03 9.24
C PHE A 127 -8.57 -2.11 9.38
N VAL A 128 -9.77 -2.58 9.05
CA VAL A 128 -11.01 -1.81 9.30
C VAL A 128 -11.14 -1.50 10.78
N ASP A 129 -11.07 -2.50 11.66
CA ASP A 129 -11.21 -2.32 13.11
C ASP A 129 -10.18 -1.38 13.72
N MET A 130 -8.95 -1.34 13.17
CA MET A 130 -7.92 -0.39 13.58
C MET A 130 -8.14 1.02 13.03
N SER A 131 -8.73 1.16 11.83
CA SER A 131 -8.85 2.43 11.13
C SER A 131 -10.06 3.25 11.59
N VAL A 132 -11.16 2.61 11.96
CA VAL A 132 -12.37 3.30 12.45
C VAL A 132 -12.09 4.23 13.64
N PRO A 133 -11.45 3.79 14.74
CA PRO A 133 -11.16 4.69 15.86
C PRO A 133 -10.14 5.79 15.48
N GLN A 134 -9.24 5.53 14.52
CA GLN A 134 -8.32 6.56 14.01
C GLN A 134 -9.08 7.63 13.22
N ALA A 135 -10.01 7.24 12.35
CA ALA A 135 -10.87 8.17 11.61
C ALA A 135 -11.70 9.04 12.56
N ALA A 136 -12.29 8.43 13.59
CA ALA A 136 -13.04 9.15 14.62
C ALA A 136 -12.16 10.16 15.38
N ALA A 137 -10.94 9.77 15.77
CA ALA A 137 -9.99 10.66 16.44
C ALA A 137 -9.49 11.80 15.54
N LEU A 138 -9.36 11.55 14.24
CA LEU A 138 -8.99 12.56 13.24
C LEU A 138 -10.14 13.53 12.93
N GLY A 139 -11.39 13.12 13.17
CA GLY A 139 -12.59 13.89 12.90
C GLY A 139 -13.09 13.77 11.45
N VAL A 140 -12.83 12.64 10.80
CA VAL A 140 -13.28 12.34 9.43
C VAL A 140 -14.26 11.17 9.43
N THR A 141 -15.10 11.10 8.40
CA THR A 141 -15.94 9.92 8.14
C THR A 141 -15.28 9.01 7.11
N LEU A 142 -15.57 7.71 7.19
CA LEU A 142 -15.20 6.75 6.15
C LEU A 142 -16.40 6.60 5.19
N PRO A 143 -16.18 6.55 3.86
CA PRO A 143 -17.24 6.57 2.85
C PRO A 143 -17.92 5.20 2.69
N ASP A 144 -18.45 4.66 3.79
CA ASP A 144 -19.10 3.36 3.84
C ASP A 144 -20.38 3.42 4.69
N PRO A 145 -21.56 3.54 4.07
CA PRO A 145 -22.83 3.56 4.80
C PRO A 145 -23.17 2.27 5.54
N ALA A 146 -22.54 1.14 5.17
CA ALA A 146 -22.74 -0.14 5.84
C ALA A 146 -21.79 -0.33 7.04
N LEU A 147 -20.85 0.60 7.24
CA LEU A 147 -19.89 0.54 8.33
C LEU A 147 -20.56 0.72 9.69
N HIS A 148 -20.60 -0.33 10.49
CA HIS A 148 -21.12 -0.26 11.86
C HIS A 148 -20.46 -1.30 12.77
N TRP A 149 -20.40 -0.99 14.06
CA TRP A 149 -19.95 -1.95 15.06
C TRP A 149 -20.98 -3.08 15.21
N ASN A 150 -20.52 -4.33 15.17
CA ASN A 150 -21.33 -5.51 15.38
C ASN A 150 -20.94 -6.16 16.72
N ASP A 151 -21.82 -6.03 17.72
CA ASP A 151 -21.61 -6.56 19.07
C ASP A 151 -21.50 -8.09 19.12
N GLU A 152 -22.20 -8.81 18.24
CA GLU A 152 -22.15 -10.28 18.20
C GLU A 152 -20.82 -10.80 17.67
N ARG A 153 -20.24 -10.09 16.69
CA ARG A 153 -18.95 -10.43 16.09
C ARG A 153 -17.76 -9.83 16.85
N GLY A 154 -17.97 -8.77 17.62
CA GLY A 154 -16.90 -7.99 18.25
C GLY A 154 -15.98 -7.31 17.24
N GLN A 155 -16.52 -6.92 16.08
CA GLN A 155 -15.82 -6.35 14.93
C GLN A 155 -16.74 -5.39 14.18
N HIS A 156 -16.20 -4.52 13.33
CA HIS A 156 -17.01 -3.71 12.42
C HIS A 156 -17.44 -4.53 11.19
N ASP A 157 -18.73 -4.49 10.88
CA ASP A 157 -19.23 -4.83 9.56
C ASP A 157 -18.92 -3.65 8.61
N PHE A 158 -18.59 -3.94 7.35
CA PHE A 158 -18.29 -2.95 6.31
C PHE A 158 -18.89 -3.40 4.97
N GLY A 159 -19.11 -2.45 4.07
CA GLY A 159 -19.77 -2.68 2.79
C GLY A 159 -18.98 -3.51 1.79
N ASP A 160 -19.66 -3.92 0.72
CA ASP A 160 -19.05 -4.67 -0.36
C ASP A 160 -18.05 -3.81 -1.15
N ILE A 161 -16.86 -4.38 -1.36
CA ILE A 161 -15.83 -3.77 -2.20
C ILE A 161 -16.21 -3.95 -3.68
N ASP A 162 -15.94 -2.92 -4.49
CA ASP A 162 -16.05 -3.04 -5.94
C ASP A 162 -14.95 -3.96 -6.51
N TRP A 163 -15.27 -5.25 -6.59
CA TRP A 163 -14.37 -6.26 -7.15
C TRP A 163 -14.22 -6.15 -8.67
N VAL A 164 -15.10 -5.42 -9.37
CA VAL A 164 -14.96 -5.15 -10.80
C VAL A 164 -13.86 -4.11 -11.01
N GLU A 165 -13.90 -3.01 -10.25
CA GLU A 165 -12.83 -2.01 -10.22
C GLU A 165 -11.49 -2.67 -9.86
N PHE A 166 -11.46 -3.47 -8.79
CA PHE A 166 -10.24 -4.18 -8.39
C PHE A 166 -9.62 -4.99 -9.55
N LYS A 167 -10.45 -5.77 -10.28
CA LYS A 167 -10.02 -6.59 -11.42
C LYS A 167 -9.51 -5.73 -12.58
N GLN A 168 -10.16 -4.59 -12.87
CA GLN A 168 -9.71 -3.65 -13.89
C GLN A 168 -8.34 -3.05 -13.53
N VAL A 169 -8.17 -2.58 -12.29
CA VAL A 169 -6.92 -1.97 -11.83
C VAL A 169 -5.75 -2.95 -11.87
N VAL A 170 -5.92 -4.17 -11.34
CA VAL A 170 -4.84 -5.18 -11.33
C VAL A 170 -4.55 -5.79 -12.69
N SER A 171 -5.40 -5.56 -13.70
CA SER A 171 -5.19 -5.98 -15.09
C SER A 171 -4.63 -4.87 -15.98
N GLY A 172 -4.34 -3.68 -15.41
CA GLY A 172 -3.70 -2.59 -16.15
C GLY A 172 -4.66 -1.52 -16.68
N GLN A 173 -5.94 -1.57 -16.29
CA GLN A 173 -7.01 -0.69 -16.79
C GLN A 173 -7.52 0.30 -15.73
N GLY A 174 -6.71 0.57 -14.69
CA GLY A 174 -7.00 1.59 -13.69
C GLY A 174 -6.48 2.98 -14.08
N PRO A 175 -6.73 4.00 -13.23
CA PRO A 175 -6.60 5.41 -13.62
C PRO A 175 -5.18 5.82 -14.00
N CYS A 176 -4.15 5.32 -13.31
CA CYS A 176 -2.76 5.70 -13.57
C CYS A 176 -1.88 4.55 -14.10
N ASN A 177 -2.42 3.36 -14.42
CA ASN A 177 -1.60 2.19 -14.78
C ASN A 177 -0.65 2.48 -15.96
N ALA A 178 -1.19 3.06 -17.04
CA ALA A 178 -0.40 3.39 -18.23
C ALA A 178 0.69 4.41 -17.92
N GLU A 179 0.35 5.47 -17.18
CA GLU A 179 1.29 6.52 -16.77
C GLU A 179 2.43 5.97 -15.89
N ARG A 180 2.11 5.14 -14.88
CA ARG A 180 3.10 4.56 -13.96
C ARG A 180 4.10 3.68 -14.71
N VAL A 181 3.62 2.83 -15.63
CA VAL A 181 4.50 1.96 -16.43
C VAL A 181 5.33 2.79 -17.43
N ALA A 182 4.72 3.75 -18.11
CA ALA A 182 5.42 4.62 -19.07
C ALA A 182 6.55 5.40 -18.38
N HIS A 183 6.28 5.99 -17.20
CA HIS A 183 7.27 6.73 -16.44
C HIS A 183 8.46 5.85 -16.00
N ARG A 184 8.21 4.63 -15.51
CA ARG A 184 9.29 3.72 -15.11
C ARG A 184 10.10 3.19 -16.29
N LYS A 185 9.48 3.01 -17.47
CA LYS A 185 10.19 2.66 -18.70
C LYS A 185 11.09 3.81 -19.14
N ALA A 186 10.55 5.02 -19.26
CA ALA A 186 11.33 6.20 -19.62
C ALA A 186 12.54 6.38 -18.70
N ALA A 187 12.35 6.31 -17.37
CA ALA A 187 13.45 6.40 -16.41
C ALA A 187 14.50 5.28 -16.58
N HIS A 188 14.10 4.08 -17.01
CA HIS A 188 15.02 3.00 -17.32
C HIS A 188 15.77 3.26 -18.63
N ASP A 189 15.05 3.59 -19.70
CA ASP A 189 15.61 3.76 -21.04
C ASP A 189 16.52 4.99 -21.09
N ASP A 190 16.05 6.14 -20.59
CA ASP A 190 16.83 7.39 -20.53
C ASP A 190 18.04 7.28 -19.60
N GLY A 191 17.97 6.39 -18.60
CA GLY A 191 19.06 6.11 -17.66
C GLY A 191 20.07 5.07 -18.16
N GLU A 192 19.94 4.54 -19.37
CA GLU A 192 20.81 3.48 -19.91
C GLU A 192 22.27 3.89 -19.93
N TRP A 193 22.58 5.07 -20.47
CA TRP A 193 23.95 5.56 -20.59
C TRP A 193 24.65 5.67 -19.22
N VAL A 194 23.92 6.01 -18.15
CA VAL A 194 24.47 6.10 -16.79
C VAL A 194 24.89 4.71 -16.31
N ARG A 195 24.05 3.70 -16.55
CA ARG A 195 24.34 2.31 -16.17
C ARG A 195 25.54 1.77 -16.95
N GLU A 196 25.58 2.02 -18.25
CA GLU A 196 26.71 1.64 -19.10
C GLU A 196 28.01 2.32 -18.67
N ALA A 197 27.96 3.63 -18.37
CA ALA A 197 29.10 4.39 -17.87
C ALA A 197 29.61 3.83 -16.53
N ALA A 198 28.71 3.52 -15.61
CA ALA A 198 29.07 2.93 -14.31
C ALA A 198 29.77 1.57 -14.48
N VAL A 199 29.25 0.70 -15.33
CA VAL A 199 29.85 -0.61 -15.63
C VAL A 199 31.23 -0.45 -16.27
N ALA A 200 31.36 0.42 -17.27
CA ALA A 200 32.62 0.66 -17.95
C ALA A 200 33.67 1.25 -17.00
N TYR A 201 33.28 2.17 -16.12
CA TYR A 201 34.17 2.74 -15.11
C TYR A 201 34.64 1.68 -14.10
N ALA A 202 33.71 0.89 -13.56
CA ALA A 202 34.02 -0.17 -12.60
C ALA A 202 35.01 -1.20 -13.19
N ARG A 203 34.81 -1.59 -14.47
CA ARG A 203 35.73 -2.49 -15.18
C ARG A 203 37.16 -1.91 -15.24
N LYS A 204 37.29 -0.65 -15.65
CA LYS A 204 38.60 0.03 -15.73
C LYS A 204 39.29 0.13 -14.36
N GLN A 205 38.53 0.36 -13.29
CA GLN A 205 39.08 0.40 -11.93
C GLN A 205 39.56 -0.98 -11.48
N ALA A 206 38.80 -2.04 -11.76
CA ALA A 206 39.22 -3.41 -11.45
C ALA A 206 40.50 -3.80 -12.22
N GLU A 207 40.60 -3.47 -13.50
CA GLU A 207 41.81 -3.71 -14.31
C GLU A 207 43.03 -2.98 -13.76
N ARG A 208 42.89 -1.72 -13.36
CA ARG A 208 43.98 -0.95 -12.73
C ARG A 208 44.40 -1.51 -11.38
N ALA A 209 43.45 -1.96 -10.56
CA ALA A 209 43.75 -2.56 -9.26
C ALA A 209 44.47 -3.91 -9.38
N VAL A 210 44.22 -4.68 -10.45
CA VAL A 210 44.94 -5.93 -10.74
C VAL A 210 46.33 -5.68 -11.32
N ALA A 211 46.52 -4.57 -12.05
CA ALA A 211 47.79 -4.21 -12.65
C ALA A 211 48.79 -3.53 -11.68
N ALA A 212 48.33 -3.10 -10.51
CA ALA A 212 49.12 -2.50 -9.44
C ALA A 212 49.59 -3.56 -8.43
#